data_AF-A0A3B8U8K4-F1
#
_entry.id   AF-A0A3B8U8K4-F1
#
_cell.length_a   1.000
_cell.length_b   1.000
_cell.length_c   1.000
_cell.angle_alpha   90.00
_cell.angle_beta   90.00
_cell.angle_gamma   90.00
#
_symmetry.space_group_name_H-M   'P 1'
#
loop_
_entity.id
_entity.type
_entity.pdbx_description
1 polymer ?
#
loop_
_entity_poly.entity_id
_entity_poly.type
_entity_poly.pdbx_seq_one_letter_code
_entity_poly.pdbx_strand_id
1 'polypeptide(L)'
;MFRYIPKETVLFAFPEEEAIVSYLAKHPFTKDLYVYDRKLIEAIAKKAANGCLQESGIDNCVALCFYDCREMLGVRLKEAIDLQMLSYTMRKNCVAVLKDCASGKPLDN
;
A
#
# COMPACT_ATOMS: atom_id res chain seq x y z
N MET A 1 36.93 11.12 10.81
CA MET A 1 36.43 9.82 10.28
C MET A 1 34.93 9.78 10.55
N PHE A 2 34.09 9.95 9.53
CA PHE A 2 32.64 9.87 9.70
C PHE A 2 32.25 8.39 9.77
N ARG A 3 31.72 7.95 10.92
CA ARG A 3 31.16 6.61 11.06
C ARG A 3 29.82 6.57 10.31
N TYR A 4 29.74 5.79 9.25
CA TYR A 4 28.47 5.41 8.64
C TYR A 4 27.74 4.52 9.66
N ILE A 5 26.73 5.07 10.33
CA ILE A 5 25.80 4.28 11.13
C ILE A 5 24.76 3.78 10.12
N PRO A 6 24.73 2.48 9.78
CA PRO A 6 23.67 1.96 8.92
C PRO A 6 22.33 2.23 9.62
N LYS A 7 21.40 2.91 8.93
CA LYS A 7 20.01 3.01 9.38
C LYS A 7 19.52 1.58 9.60
N GLU A 8 19.10 1.27 10.81
CA GLU A 8 18.52 -0.03 11.15
C GLU A 8 17.44 -0.37 10.11
N THR A 9 17.59 -1.54 9.50
CA THR A 9 16.61 -2.05 8.55
C THR A 9 15.36 -2.41 9.33
N VAL A 10 14.39 -1.51 9.40
CA VAL A 10 13.09 -1.78 10.02
C VAL A 10 12.35 -2.77 9.12
N LEU A 11 12.27 -4.02 9.57
CA LEU A 11 11.47 -5.07 8.94
C LEU A 11 10.04 -4.96 9.48
N PHE A 12 9.07 -4.85 8.58
CA PHE A 12 7.66 -4.87 8.94
C PHE A 12 7.15 -6.31 8.94
N ALA A 13 6.61 -6.74 10.07
CA ALA A 13 5.82 -7.96 10.16
C ALA A 13 4.35 -7.58 9.96
N PHE A 14 3.80 -7.95 8.82
CA PHE A 14 2.39 -7.70 8.53
C PHE A 14 1.50 -8.76 9.18
N PRO A 15 0.30 -8.39 9.64
CA PRO A 15 -0.69 -9.34 10.11
C PRO A 15 -1.30 -10.13 8.94
N GLU A 16 -2.22 -11.06 9.22
CA GLU A 16 -2.90 -11.84 8.19
C GLU A 16 -3.66 -10.95 7.18
N GLU A 17 -3.86 -11.46 5.95
CA GLU A 17 -4.50 -10.74 4.85
C GLU A 17 -5.82 -10.09 5.26
N GLU A 18 -6.70 -10.83 5.96
CA GLU A 18 -8.00 -10.34 6.42
C GLU A 18 -7.90 -9.13 7.36
N ALA A 19 -6.88 -9.13 8.24
CA ALA A 19 -6.62 -8.02 9.14
C ALA A 19 -6.15 -6.77 8.37
N ILE A 20 -5.29 -6.95 7.37
CA ILE A 20 -4.82 -5.85 6.51
C ILE A 20 -5.97 -5.27 5.69
N VAL A 21 -6.82 -6.12 5.10
CA VAL A 21 -8.02 -5.68 4.35
C VAL A 21 -8.94 -4.88 5.25
N SER A 22 -9.24 -5.40 6.46
CA SER A 22 -10.08 -4.70 7.44
C SER A 22 -9.48 -3.35 7.84
N TYR A 23 -8.15 -3.28 7.98
CA TYR A 23 -7.45 -2.05 8.32
C TYR A 23 -7.55 -1.00 7.22
N LEU A 24 -7.23 -1.39 5.98
CA LEU A 24 -7.34 -0.51 4.81
C LEU A 24 -8.78 -0.07 4.54
N ALA A 25 -9.77 -0.93 4.78
CA ALA A 25 -11.19 -0.63 4.58
C ALA A 25 -11.74 0.39 5.59
N LYS A 26 -11.18 0.43 6.81
CA LYS A 26 -11.62 1.34 7.87
C LYS A 26 -10.84 2.66 7.90
N HIS A 27 -9.59 2.65 7.44
CA HIS A 27 -8.73 3.82 7.56
C HIS A 27 -9.24 5.01 6.70
N PRO A 28 -9.34 6.25 7.26
CA PRO A 28 -9.89 7.41 6.55
C PRO A 28 -9.29 7.70 5.17
N PHE A 29 -7.99 7.44 5.00
CA PHE A 29 -7.26 7.67 3.74
C PHE A 29 -7.47 6.62 2.64
N THR A 30 -8.01 5.44 2.98
CA THR A 30 -8.15 4.32 2.03
C THR A 30 -9.55 3.72 2.00
N LYS A 31 -10.45 4.11 2.91
CA LYS A 31 -11.83 3.61 2.95
C LYS A 31 -12.60 3.87 1.64
N ASP A 32 -12.42 5.06 1.04
CA ASP A 32 -13.12 5.40 -0.20
C ASP A 32 -12.56 4.55 -1.35
N LEU A 33 -11.24 4.34 -1.36
CA LEU A 33 -10.59 3.45 -2.33
C LEU A 33 -11.09 2.01 -2.18
N TYR A 34 -11.35 1.53 -0.96
CA TYR A 34 -11.95 0.20 -0.76
C TYR A 34 -13.36 0.09 -1.35
N VAL A 35 -14.17 1.16 -1.24
CA VAL A 35 -15.51 1.21 -1.84
C VAL A 35 -15.44 1.24 -3.36
N TYR A 36 -14.51 2.03 -3.93
CA TYR A 36 -14.36 2.19 -5.37
C TYR A 36 -13.65 1.00 -6.05
N ASP A 37 -12.61 0.45 -5.42
CA ASP A 37 -11.75 -0.60 -5.98
C ASP A 37 -11.29 -1.59 -4.89
N ARG A 38 -12.25 -2.39 -4.44
CA ARG A 38 -12.03 -3.46 -3.47
C ARG A 38 -10.94 -4.45 -3.90
N LYS A 39 -10.88 -4.78 -5.19
CA LYS A 39 -9.92 -5.76 -5.74
C LYS A 39 -8.48 -5.29 -5.57
N LEU A 40 -8.24 -3.99 -5.74
CA LEU A 40 -6.92 -3.40 -5.52
C LEU A 40 -6.49 -3.50 -4.06
N ILE A 41 -7.38 -3.21 -3.10
CA ILE A 41 -7.08 -3.38 -1.66
C ILE A 41 -6.77 -4.83 -1.33
N GLU A 42 -7.58 -5.78 -1.80
CA GLU A 42 -7.35 -7.21 -1.57
C GLU A 42 -6.01 -7.67 -2.17
N ALA A 43 -5.67 -7.21 -3.38
CA ALA A 43 -4.37 -7.50 -4.00
C ALA A 43 -3.19 -6.93 -3.19
N ILE A 44 -3.32 -5.70 -2.68
CA ILE A 44 -2.31 -5.07 -1.81
C ILE A 44 -2.16 -5.85 -0.51
N ALA A 45 -3.26 -6.20 0.15
CA ALA A 45 -3.27 -6.95 1.39
C ALA A 45 -2.64 -8.33 1.22
N LYS A 46 -3.00 -9.04 0.15
CA LYS A 46 -2.42 -10.35 -0.17
C LYS A 46 -0.91 -10.28 -0.39
N LYS A 47 -0.41 -9.30 -1.13
CA LYS A 47 1.05 -9.15 -1.32
C LYS A 47 1.76 -8.74 -0.01
N ALA A 48 1.14 -7.90 0.81
CA ALA A 48 1.69 -7.49 2.10
C ALA A 48 1.73 -8.64 3.12
N ALA A 49 0.67 -9.45 3.22
CA ALA A 49 0.60 -10.60 4.12
C ALA A 49 1.62 -11.70 3.76
N ASN A 50 1.96 -11.84 2.47
CA ASN A 50 2.92 -12.82 1.99
C ASN A 50 4.39 -12.36 2.06
N GLY A 51 4.68 -11.15 2.55
CA GLY A 51 6.04 -10.60 2.54
C GLY A 51 6.42 -9.86 3.83
N CYS A 52 7.55 -10.24 4.43
CA CYS A 52 8.26 -9.34 5.35
C CYS A 52 8.95 -8.24 4.53
N LEU A 53 8.26 -7.12 4.34
CA LEU A 53 8.75 -6.02 3.50
C LEU A 53 9.56 -5.03 4.34
N GLN A 54 10.68 -4.58 3.79
CA GLN A 54 11.33 -3.35 4.25
C GLN A 54 10.45 -2.13 3.89
N GLU A 55 10.71 -0.98 4.51
CA GLU A 55 9.98 0.26 4.23
C GLU A 55 9.94 0.64 2.73
N SER A 56 11.06 0.44 2.03
CA SER A 56 11.20 0.62 0.58
C SER A 56 10.46 -0.45 -0.24
N GLY A 57 10.26 -1.65 0.33
CA GLY A 57 9.54 -2.76 -0.29
C GLY A 57 8.02 -2.56 -0.30
N ILE A 58 7.46 -1.88 0.72
CA ILE A 58 6.02 -1.57 0.79
C ILE A 58 5.62 -0.68 -0.40
N ASP A 59 6.41 0.34 -0.70
CA ASP A 59 6.11 1.29 -1.78
C ASP A 59 6.16 0.62 -3.17
N ASN A 60 7.07 -0.33 -3.37
CA ASN A 60 7.15 -1.13 -4.60
C ASN A 60 5.99 -2.14 -4.69
N CYS A 61 5.64 -2.78 -3.58
CA CYS A 61 4.53 -3.73 -3.51
C CYS A 61 3.22 -3.07 -3.93
N VAL A 62 2.89 -1.90 -3.35
CA VAL A 62 1.69 -1.14 -3.69
C VAL A 62 1.74 -0.69 -5.15
N ALA A 63 2.88 -0.16 -5.63
CA ALA A 63 3.01 0.25 -7.04
C ALA A 63 2.66 -0.88 -8.01
N LEU A 64 3.22 -2.08 -7.79
CA LEU A 64 2.98 -3.24 -8.64
C LEU A 64 1.49 -3.62 -8.64
N CYS A 65 0.80 -3.58 -7.51
CA CYS A 65 -0.66 -3.83 -7.48
C CYS A 65 -1.44 -2.83 -8.33
N PHE A 66 -1.08 -1.54 -8.30
CA PHE A 66 -1.72 -0.54 -9.16
C PHE A 66 -1.42 -0.78 -10.65
N TYR A 67 -0.21 -1.21 -11.01
CA TYR A 67 0.13 -1.56 -12.39
C TYR A 67 -0.64 -2.80 -12.87
N ASP A 68 -0.63 -3.89 -12.08
CA ASP A 68 -1.32 -5.14 -12.40
C ASP A 68 -2.83 -4.91 -12.60
N CYS A 69 -3.47 -4.15 -11.70
CA CYS A 69 -4.89 -3.81 -11.83
C CYS A 69 -5.19 -2.92 -13.05
N ARG A 70 -4.27 -2.01 -13.43
CA ARG A 70 -4.45 -1.12 -14.60
C ARG A 70 -4.28 -1.84 -15.92
N GLU A 71 -3.33 -2.77 -16.02
CA GLU A 71 -3.20 -3.63 -17.21
C GLU A 71 -4.47 -4.46 -17.42
N MET A 72 -5.07 -4.99 -16.34
CA MET A 72 -6.35 -5.69 -16.41
C MET A 72 -7.52 -4.81 -16.86
N LEU A 73 -7.46 -3.49 -16.62
CA LEU A 73 -8.51 -2.53 -16.99
C LEU A 73 -8.33 -1.92 -18.39
N GLY A 74 -7.24 -2.23 -19.12
CA GLY A 74 -7.06 -1.81 -20.52
C GLY A 74 -6.90 -0.29 -20.73
N VAL A 75 -6.48 0.47 -19.71
CA VAL A 75 -6.41 1.94 -19.75
C VAL A 75 -5.27 2.42 -20.65
N ARG A 76 -5.57 3.26 -21.66
CA ARG A 76 -4.58 3.82 -22.61
C ARG A 76 -3.80 4.99 -22.00
N LEU A 77 -2.50 5.06 -22.28
CA LEU A 77 -1.49 5.98 -21.72
C LEU A 77 -1.79 7.51 -21.74
N LYS A 78 -2.78 8.02 -22.48
CA LYS A 78 -3.06 9.48 -22.59
C LYS A 78 -4.06 10.02 -21.55
N GLU A 79 -5.00 9.21 -21.09
CA GLU A 79 -5.83 9.50 -19.90
C GLU A 79 -5.01 9.33 -18.61
N ALA A 80 -3.79 8.81 -18.73
CA ALA A 80 -2.95 8.37 -17.63
C ALA A 80 -2.32 9.51 -16.82
N ILE A 81 -2.32 10.79 -17.23
CA ILE A 81 -1.62 11.85 -16.47
C ILE A 81 -2.40 12.24 -15.19
N ASP A 82 -3.70 12.54 -15.31
CA ASP A 82 -4.56 12.80 -14.14
C ASP A 82 -4.72 11.52 -13.30
N LEU A 83 -4.82 10.38 -13.98
CA LEU A 83 -4.79 9.05 -13.36
C LEU A 83 -3.43 8.74 -12.70
N GLN A 84 -2.30 9.29 -13.14
CA GLN A 84 -0.97 9.09 -12.55
C GLN A 84 -0.84 9.88 -11.25
N MET A 85 -1.28 11.14 -11.24
CA MET A 85 -1.35 11.94 -10.01
C MET A 85 -2.29 11.31 -8.98
N LEU A 86 -3.47 10.85 -9.41
CA LEU A 86 -4.39 10.13 -8.54
C LEU A 86 -3.77 8.80 -8.05
N SER A 87 -3.12 8.04 -8.93
CA SER A 87 -2.41 6.80 -8.56
C SER A 87 -1.33 7.04 -7.53
N TYR A 88 -0.58 8.13 -7.68
CA TYR A 88 0.54 8.47 -6.83
C TYR A 88 0.07 8.84 -5.42
N THR A 89 -0.97 9.66 -5.33
CA THR A 89 -1.60 10.02 -4.05
C THR A 89 -2.20 8.79 -3.37
N MET A 90 -2.96 7.96 -4.10
CA MET A 90 -3.58 6.75 -3.55
C MET A 90 -2.53 5.73 -3.10
N ARG A 91 -1.46 5.55 -3.89
CA ARG A 91 -0.31 4.73 -3.51
C ARG A 91 0.32 5.21 -2.20
N LYS A 92 0.60 6.51 -2.08
CA LYS A 92 1.16 7.09 -0.85
C LYS A 92 0.26 6.86 0.36
N ASN A 93 -1.05 7.03 0.20
CA ASN A 93 -2.02 6.76 1.25
C ASN A 93 -1.99 5.28 1.66
N CYS A 94 -2.07 4.35 0.71
CA CYS A 94 -1.96 2.91 1.00
C CYS A 94 -0.66 2.55 1.71
N VAL A 95 0.48 3.11 1.28
CA VAL A 95 1.78 2.88 1.92
C VAL A 95 1.80 3.39 3.36
N ALA A 96 1.27 4.60 3.61
CA ALA A 96 1.19 5.15 4.95
C ALA A 96 0.34 4.26 5.88
N VAL A 97 -0.85 3.86 5.40
CA VAL A 97 -1.78 3.02 6.16
C VAL A 97 -1.19 1.63 6.42
N LEU A 98 -0.49 1.05 5.45
CA LEU A 98 0.21 -0.23 5.64
C LEU A 98 1.32 -0.14 6.69
N LYS A 99 2.07 0.96 6.72
CA LYS A 99 3.07 1.18 7.78
C LYS A 99 2.42 1.31 9.16
N ASP A 100 1.31 2.02 9.25
CA ASP A 100 0.55 2.12 10.50
C ASP A 100 0.02 0.75 10.94
N CYS A 101 -0.53 -0.03 10.00
CA CYS A 101 -0.99 -1.40 10.21
C CYS A 101 0.14 -2.31 10.72
N ALA A 102 1.30 -2.31 10.07
CA ALA A 102 2.44 -3.13 10.49
C ALA A 102 3.09 -2.67 11.80
N SER A 103 2.93 -1.40 12.17
CA SER A 103 3.36 -0.89 13.47
C SER A 103 2.36 -1.20 14.60
N GLY A 104 1.22 -1.80 14.28
CA GLY A 104 0.17 -2.13 15.25
C GLY A 104 -0.55 -0.91 15.81
N LYS A 105 -0.48 0.25 15.14
CA LYS A 105 -1.21 1.44 15.58
C LYS A 105 -2.71 1.17 15.54
N PRO A 106 -3.46 1.53 16.60
CA PRO A 106 -4.90 1.43 16.59
C PRO A 106 -5.48 2.32 15.47
N LEU A 107 -6.56 1.86 14.85
CA LEU A 107 -7.36 2.72 13.99
C LEU A 107 -8.07 3.73 14.89
N ASP A 108 -7.73 5.01 14.76
CA ASP A 108 -8.54 6.08 15.36
C ASP A 108 -9.92 6.05 14.69
N ASN A 109 -10.97 5.82 15.49
CA ASN A 109 -12.37 5.74 15.07
C ASN A 109 -12.91 7.10 14.59
#